data_AF-A0A2T6FS63-F1
#
_entry.id   AF-A0A2T6FS63-F1
#
_cell.length_a   1.000
_cell.length_b   1.000
_cell.length_c   1.000
_cell.angle_alpha   90.00
_cell.angle_beta   90.00
_cell.angle_gamma   90.00
#
_symmetry.space_group_name_H-M   'P 1'
#
loop_
_entity.id
_entity.type
_entity.pdbx_description
1 polymer ?
#
loop_
_entity_poly.entity_id
_entity_poly.type
_entity_poly.pdbx_seq_one_letter_code
_entity_poly.pdbx_strand_id
1 'polypeptide(L)'
;MSRSVKKSPVWNDHYTPGTRWAKQQASKAVRRYTGDMQNGKWYRKLFCSWNICDYRFFKTRQQAIHEWETSPWPRDKQMSRKEVILDWFKSYRRK
;
A
#
# COMPACT_ATOMS: atom_id res chain seq x y z
N MET A 1 7.39 -3.60 27.72
CA MET A 1 6.68 -2.77 26.73
C MET A 1 5.97 -3.66 25.70
N SER A 2 4.64 -3.76 25.75
CA SER A 2 3.85 -4.46 24.73
C SER A 2 3.78 -3.59 23.47
N ARG A 3 4.17 -4.13 22.31
CA ARG A 3 4.07 -3.41 21.04
C ARG A 3 2.62 -3.43 20.56
N SER A 4 2.03 -2.26 20.30
CA SER A 4 0.70 -2.17 19.69
C SER A 4 0.76 -2.80 18.30
N VAL A 5 -0.17 -3.70 17.98
CA VAL A 5 -0.25 -4.35 16.67
C VAL A 5 -1.50 -3.84 15.96
N LYS A 6 -1.41 -3.62 14.65
CA LYS A 6 -2.57 -3.24 13.84
C LYS A 6 -3.69 -4.28 14.00
N LYS A 7 -4.92 -3.80 14.28
CA LYS A 7 -6.11 -4.65 14.41
C LYS A 7 -6.53 -5.28 13.07
N SER A 8 -6.34 -4.55 11.98
CA SER A 8 -6.72 -4.99 10.63
C SER A 8 -5.49 -5.41 9.82
N PRO A 9 -5.54 -6.55 9.09
CA PRO A 9 -4.43 -7.00 8.27
C PRO A 9 -4.40 -6.20 6.96
N VAL A 10 -3.66 -5.08 6.99
CA VAL A 10 -3.56 -4.14 5.86
C VAL A 10 -2.11 -4.02 5.43
N TRP A 11 -1.87 -4.32 4.15
CA TRP A 11 -0.63 -4.01 3.47
C TRP A 11 -0.85 -2.78 2.60
N ASN A 12 0.02 -1.78 2.75
CA ASN A 12 0.03 -0.62 1.87
C ASN A 12 1.18 -0.81 0.89
N ASP A 13 0.93 -0.58 -0.39
CA ASP A 13 2.01 -0.59 -1.37
C ASP A 13 2.90 0.63 -1.15
N HIS A 14 4.18 0.37 -0.88
CA HIS A 14 5.20 1.39 -0.69
C HIS A 14 6.28 1.35 -1.79
N TYR A 15 6.13 0.47 -2.78
CA TYR A 15 7.10 0.25 -3.87
C TYR A 15 6.68 0.93 -5.18
N THR A 16 5.37 1.09 -5.44
CA THR A 16 4.84 1.95 -6.52
C THR A 16 4.85 3.43 -6.14
N PRO A 17 4.62 4.39 -7.07
CA PRO A 17 4.68 5.85 -6.83
C PRO A 17 3.70 6.44 -5.79
N GLY A 18 3.25 5.69 -4.78
CA GLY A 18 2.75 6.20 -3.49
C GLY A 18 3.86 6.60 -2.51
N THR A 19 5.11 6.69 -2.97
CA THR A 19 6.26 7.02 -2.12
C THR A 19 6.16 8.43 -1.55
N ARG A 20 6.80 8.66 -0.40
CA ARG A 20 6.97 9.99 0.23
C ARG A 20 7.38 11.07 -0.79
N TRP A 21 8.16 10.69 -1.80
CA TRP A 21 8.59 11.55 -2.89
C TRP A 21 7.44 12.05 -3.78
N ALA A 22 6.51 11.18 -4.18
CA ALA A 22 5.35 11.59 -4.98
C ALA A 22 4.46 12.59 -4.21
N LYS A 23 4.25 12.35 -2.91
CA LYS A 23 3.54 13.27 -2.01
C LYS A 23 4.27 14.61 -1.87
N GLN A 24 5.61 14.59 -1.84
CA GLN A 24 6.43 15.79 -1.85
C GLN A 24 6.31 16.57 -3.17
N GLN A 25 6.33 15.89 -4.32
CA GLN A 25 6.15 16.53 -5.62
C GLN A 25 4.78 17.19 -5.75
N ALA A 26 3.71 16.50 -5.34
CA ALA A 26 2.36 17.07 -5.32
C ALA A 26 2.29 18.32 -4.42
N SER A 27 2.89 18.24 -3.23
CA SER A 27 2.95 19.39 -2.31
C SER A 27 3.75 20.56 -2.90
N LYS A 28 4.85 20.29 -3.62
CA LYS A 28 5.64 21.32 -4.30
C LYS A 28 4.86 21.98 -5.44
N ALA A 29 4.14 21.19 -6.23
CA ALA A 29 3.31 21.72 -7.33
C ALA A 29 2.25 22.69 -6.80
N VAL A 30 1.55 22.31 -5.73
CA VAL A 30 0.55 23.18 -5.06
C VAL A 30 1.19 24.47 -4.55
N ARG A 31 2.36 24.41 -3.89
CA ARG A 31 3.03 25.61 -3.35
C ARG A 31 3.59 26.54 -4.41
N ARG A 32 3.98 26.00 -5.57
CA ARG A 32 4.54 26.79 -6.68
C ARG A 32 3.46 27.37 -7.59
N TYR A 33 2.21 26.94 -7.42
CA TYR A 33 1.12 27.47 -8.21
C TYR A 33 0.84 28.92 -7.81
N THR A 34 0.93 29.83 -8.77
CA THR A 34 0.79 31.27 -8.57
C THR A 34 -0.62 31.79 -8.86
N GLY A 35 -1.53 30.94 -9.34
CA GLY A 35 -2.93 31.31 -9.59
C GLY A 35 -3.80 31.18 -8.34
N ASP A 36 -4.98 31.81 -8.39
CA ASP A 36 -5.95 31.72 -7.30
C ASP A 36 -6.59 30.32 -7.22
N MET A 37 -6.40 29.66 -6.07
CA MET A 37 -7.11 28.43 -5.75
C MET A 37 -8.41 28.74 -5.02
N GLN A 38 -9.52 28.67 -5.74
CA GLN A 38 -10.84 28.96 -5.16
C GLN A 38 -11.38 27.84 -4.26
N ASN A 39 -10.97 26.57 -4.45
CA ASN A 39 -11.46 25.45 -3.64
C ASN A 39 -10.50 24.24 -3.63
N GLY A 40 -10.79 23.26 -2.77
CA GLY A 40 -10.01 22.01 -2.68
C GLY A 40 -10.10 21.09 -3.91
N LYS A 41 -11.07 21.25 -4.81
CA LYS A 41 -11.18 20.46 -6.05
C LYS A 41 -10.11 20.87 -7.08
N TRP A 42 -9.54 22.06 -6.98
CA TRP A 42 -8.42 22.51 -7.82
C TRP A 42 -7.15 21.67 -7.66
N TYR A 43 -6.99 21.00 -6.51
CA TYR A 43 -5.88 20.08 -6.29
C TYR A 43 -5.78 19.02 -7.40
N ARG A 44 -6.93 18.48 -7.84
CA ARG A 44 -6.98 17.47 -8.91
C ARG A 44 -6.63 18.03 -10.30
N LYS A 45 -6.77 19.35 -10.50
CA LYS A 45 -6.37 20.03 -11.74
C LYS A 45 -4.86 20.31 -11.76
N LEU A 46 -4.29 20.64 -10.60
CA LEU A 46 -2.87 20.94 -10.44
C LEU A 46 -1.99 19.70 -10.41
N PHE A 47 -2.52 18.60 -9.87
CA PHE A 47 -1.79 17.37 -9.74
C PHE A 47 -2.70 16.16 -9.99
N CYS A 48 -2.30 15.30 -10.93
CA CYS A 48 -3.02 14.06 -11.22
C CYS A 48 -2.94 13.12 -10.02
N SER A 49 -4.08 12.83 -9.39
CA SER A 49 -4.13 11.98 -8.19
C SER A 49 -3.62 10.55 -8.43
N TRP A 50 -3.68 10.06 -9.67
CA TRP A 50 -3.13 8.76 -10.06
C TRP A 50 -1.61 8.67 -9.94
N ASN A 51 -0.92 9.81 -9.89
CA ASN A 51 0.52 9.85 -9.63
C ASN A 51 0.86 9.57 -8.16
N ILE A 52 -0.12 9.62 -7.25
CA ILE A 52 0.02 9.15 -5.86
C ILE A 52 -0.69 7.79 -5.78
N CYS A 53 0.06 6.70 -5.97
CA CYS A 53 -0.47 5.34 -5.87
C CYS A 53 -0.50 4.86 -4.41
N ASP A 54 -1.54 5.24 -3.64
CA ASP A 54 -1.76 4.73 -2.27
C ASP A 54 -2.64 3.46 -2.28
N TYR A 55 -2.17 2.37 -2.89
CA TYR A 55 -2.92 1.11 -2.85
C TYR A 55 -2.90 0.50 -1.45
N ARG A 56 -4.08 0.07 -1.01
CA ARG A 56 -4.28 -0.64 0.27
C ARG A 56 -4.89 -1.99 -0.02
N PHE A 57 -4.16 -3.02 0.37
CA PHE A 57 -4.59 -4.40 0.22
C PHE A 57 -4.99 -4.95 1.58
N PHE A 58 -6.15 -5.58 1.61
CA PHE A 58 -6.67 -6.27 2.77
C PHE A 58 -6.63 -7.75 2.47
N LYS A 59 -5.90 -8.50 3.30
CA LYS A 59 -5.78 -9.94 3.10
C LYS A 59 -5.77 -10.62 4.44
N THR A 60 -6.76 -11.47 4.69
CA THR A 60 -6.77 -12.31 5.89
C THR A 60 -5.77 -13.45 5.76
N ARG A 61 -5.38 -14.05 6.89
CA ARG A 61 -4.49 -15.21 6.90
C ARG A 61 -5.09 -16.38 6.11
N GLN A 62 -6.40 -16.61 6.22
CA GLN A 62 -7.09 -17.69 5.52
C GLN A 62 -7.07 -17.47 4.01
N GLN A 63 -7.33 -16.24 3.56
CA GLN A 63 -7.22 -15.88 2.14
C GLN A 63 -5.80 -16.08 1.60
N ALA A 64 -4.76 -15.72 2.37
CA ALA A 64 -3.38 -15.95 1.96
C ALA A 64 -3.02 -17.43 1.81
N ILE A 65 -3.52 -18.29 2.68
CA ILE A 65 -3.33 -19.74 2.57
C ILE A 65 -4.11 -20.28 1.37
N HIS A 66 -5.36 -19.88 1.20
CA HIS A 66 -6.21 -20.36 0.10
C HIS A 66 -5.65 -19.95 -1.26
N GLU A 67 -5.21 -18.70 -1.42
CA GLU A 67 -4.57 -18.23 -2.65
C GLU A 67 -3.27 -18.98 -2.93
N TRP A 68 -2.48 -19.31 -1.91
CA TRP A 68 -1.28 -20.13 -2.07
C TRP A 68 -1.63 -21.56 -2.52
N GLU A 69 -2.65 -22.18 -1.93
CA GLU A 69 -3.13 -23.53 -2.29
C GLU A 69 -3.68 -23.60 -3.72
N THR A 70 -4.33 -22.52 -4.18
CA THR A 70 -4.92 -22.42 -5.53
C THR A 70 -3.98 -21.81 -6.57
N SER A 71 -2.82 -21.30 -6.16
CA SER A 71 -1.90 -20.58 -7.04
C SER A 71 -1.31 -21.49 -8.13
N PRO A 72 -1.41 -21.10 -9.41
CA PRO A 72 -0.73 -21.81 -10.48
C PRO A 72 0.78 -21.52 -10.51
N TRP A 73 1.27 -20.53 -9.75
CA TRP A 73 2.63 -20.02 -9.87
C TRP A 73 3.66 -20.98 -9.23
N PRO A 74 4.73 -21.39 -9.95
CA PRO A 74 5.72 -22.34 -9.44
C PRO A 74 6.47 -21.87 -8.19
N ARG A 75 6.65 -20.55 -8.04
CA ARG A 75 7.31 -19.93 -6.88
C ARG A 75 6.54 -20.19 -5.59
N ASP A 76 5.22 -20.17 -5.66
CA ASP A 76 4.36 -20.39 -4.49
C ASP A 76 4.45 -21.85 -4.03
N LYS A 77 4.57 -22.80 -4.97
CA LYS A 77 4.67 -24.24 -4.68
C LYS A 77 5.96 -24.65 -3.95
N GLN A 78 7.00 -23.81 -3.99
CA GLN A 78 8.24 -24.05 -3.26
C GLN A 78 8.15 -23.66 -1.79
N MET A 79 7.23 -22.76 -1.44
CA MET A 79 7.07 -22.32 -0.06
C MET A 79 6.25 -23.31 0.75
N SER A 80 6.75 -23.63 1.95
CA SER A 80 5.98 -24.36 2.94
C SER A 80 4.84 -23.51 3.50
N ARG A 81 3.78 -24.15 3.99
CA ARG A 81 2.65 -23.46 4.63
C ARG A 81 3.09 -22.52 5.78
N LYS A 82 4.15 -22.89 6.51
CA LYS A 82 4.70 -22.06 7.60
C LYS A 82 5.33 -20.77 7.06
N GLU A 83 6.07 -20.86 5.96
CA GLU A 83 6.71 -19.70 5.32
C GLU A 83 5.67 -18.74 4.74
N VAL A 84 4.60 -19.25 4.11
CA VAL A 84 3.47 -18.43 3.62
C VAL A 84 2.85 -17.61 4.76
N ILE A 85 2.63 -18.25 5.91
CA ILE A 85 2.07 -17.58 7.09
C ILE A 85 3.03 -16.51 7.63
N LEU A 86 4.33 -16.80 7.67
CA LEU A 86 5.35 -15.85 8.13
C LEU A 86 5.47 -14.65 7.19
N ASP A 87 5.44 -14.87 5.88
CA ASP A 87 5.47 -13.80 4.88
C ASP A 87 4.21 -12.92 4.98
N TRP A 88 3.04 -13.54 5.07
CA TRP A 88 1.79 -12.82 5.32
C TRP A 88 1.87 -11.99 6.60
N PHE A 89 2.40 -12.56 7.69
CA PHE A 89 2.56 -11.84 8.95
C PHE A 89 3.50 -10.64 8.82
N LYS A 90 4.60 -10.78 8.08
CA LYS A 90 5.57 -9.71 7.81
C LYS A 90 4.98 -8.54 7.02
N SER A 91 4.03 -8.82 6.12
CA SER A 91 3.43 -7.82 5.24
C SER A 91 2.16 -7.19 5.82
N TYR A 92 1.23 -8.00 6.35
CA TYR A 92 -0.11 -7.55 6.76
C TYR A 92 -0.25 -7.32 8.26
N ARG A 93 0.58 -7.97 9.09
CA ARG A 93 0.56 -7.86 10.55
C ARG A 93 1.85 -7.25 11.08
N ARG A 94 2.25 -6.10 10.50
CA ARG A 94 3.39 -5.33 11.01
C ARG A 94 3.07 -4.69 12.38
N LYS A 95 4.09 -4.73 13.24
CA LYS A 95 4.22 -3.98 14.49
C LYS A 95 4.08 -2.47 14.26
#